data_AF-A0A3S1FR14-F1
#
_entry.id   AF-A0A3S1FR14-F1
#
_cell.length_a   1.000
_cell.length_b   1.000
_cell.length_c   1.000
_cell.angle_alpha   90.00
_cell.angle_beta   90.00
_cell.angle_gamma   90.00
#
_symmetry.space_group_name_H-M   'P 1'
#
loop_
_entity.id
_entity.type
_entity.pdbx_description
1 polymer ?
#
loop_
_entity_poly.entity_id
_entity_poly.type
_entity_poly.pdbx_seq_one_letter_code
_entity_poly.pdbx_strand_id
1 'polypeptide(L)' 'MATHAPPKPTDTPLTFAVLVFPGFPMMAFSSVIEPLRAANVLAKRECYRWIIVGGT' A
#
# COMPACT_ATOMS: atom_id res chain seq x y z
N MET A 1 -26.57 -0.32 2.62
CA MET A 1 -25.29 -0.84 2.08
C MET A 1 -24.86 0.10 0.98
N ALA A 2 -23.94 1.03 1.26
CA ALA A 2 -23.45 1.96 0.24
C ALA A 2 -22.45 1.23 -0.66
N THR A 3 -22.80 1.04 -1.92
CA THR A 3 -21.94 0.44 -2.93
C THR A 3 -20.78 1.39 -3.19
N HIS A 4 -19.58 1.08 -2.68
CA HIS A 4 -18.36 1.77 -3.09
C HIS A 4 -18.13 1.41 -4.56
N ALA A 5 -18.54 2.29 -5.48
CA ALA A 5 -18.15 2.15 -6.88
C ALA A 5 -16.62 2.08 -6.93
N PRO A 6 -16.01 1.07 -7.59
CA PRO A 6 -14.56 0.93 -7.58
C PRO A 6 -13.93 2.24 -8.10
N PRO A 7 -12.89 2.75 -7.43
CA PRO A 7 -12.27 4.00 -7.85
C PRO A 7 -11.82 3.84 -9.30
N LYS A 8 -12.17 4.79 -10.16
CA LYS A 8 -11.74 4.79 -11.56
C LYS A 8 -10.21 4.66 -11.59
N PRO A 9 -9.65 3.76 -12.41
CA PRO A 9 -8.21 3.63 -12.57
C PRO A 9 -7.62 5.01 -12.89
N THR A 10 -6.94 5.61 -11.92
CA THR A 10 -6.06 6.75 -12.19
C THR A 10 -4.77 6.19 -12.74
N ASP A 11 -4.24 6.81 -13.78
CA ASP A 11 -3.01 6.37 -14.44
C ASP A 11 -1.78 6.54 -13.54
N THR A 12 -1.90 7.42 -12.55
CA THR A 12 -0.88 7.64 -11.51
C THR A 12 -1.04 6.64 -10.36
N PRO A 13 0.03 5.92 -9.98
CA PRO A 13 0.03 5.06 -8.79
C PRO A 13 -0.21 5.88 -7.51
N LEU A 14 -1.04 5.37 -6.60
CA LEU A 14 -1.20 5.98 -5.28
C LEU A 14 0.08 5.76 -4.47
N THR A 15 0.78 6.85 -4.14
CA THR A 15 2.01 6.80 -3.35
C THR A 15 1.73 7.13 -1.89
N PHE A 16 2.22 6.29 -0.97
CA PHE A 16 2.12 6.53 0.48
C PHE A 16 3.43 6.20 1.20
N ALA A 17 3.56 6.62 2.45
CA ALA A 17 4.72 6.34 3.30
C ALA A 17 4.31 5.53 4.53
N VAL A 18 5.17 4.59 4.94
CA VAL A 18 5.08 3.88 6.21
C VAL A 18 6.18 4.40 7.11
N LEU A 19 5.78 5.15 8.15
CA LEU A 19 6.70 5.64 9.18
C LEU A 19 6.92 4.52 10.21
N VAL A 20 8.16 4.05 10.31
CA VAL A 20 8.59 2.99 11.23
C VAL A 20 9.49 3.56 12.32
N PHE A 21 9.37 2.99 13.52
CA PHE A 21 10.18 3.33 14.70
C PHE A 21 10.91 2.08 15.21
N PRO A 22 11.94 2.23 16.07
CA PRO A 22 12.57 1.08 16.72
C PRO A 22 11.54 0.18 17.41
N GLY A 23 11.64 -1.13 17.17
CA GLY A 23 10.69 -2.12 17.71
C GLY A 23 9.36 -2.25 16.94
N PHE A 24 9.19 -1.56 15.80
CA PHE A 24 7.98 -1.70 14.98
C PHE A 24 7.76 -3.16 14.56
N PRO A 25 6.55 -3.71 14.74
CA PRO A 25 6.28 -5.11 14.47
C PRO A 25 6.31 -5.41 12.96
N MET A 26 7.30 -6.19 12.52
CA MET A 26 7.45 -6.57 11.11
C MET A 26 6.24 -7.33 10.55
N MET A 27 5.49 -8.04 11.40
CA MET A 27 4.24 -8.69 10.96
C MET A 27 3.17 -7.68 10.55
N ALA A 28 3.04 -6.56 11.26
CA ALA A 28 2.10 -5.49 10.90
C ALA A 28 2.56 -4.75 9.64
N PHE A 29 3.87 -4.61 9.43
CA PHE A 29 4.41 -4.08 8.18
C PHE A 29 4.00 -4.97 6.99
N SER A 30 4.25 -6.27 7.08
CA SER A 30 3.93 -7.23 6.02
C SER A 30 2.43 -7.34 5.75
N SER A 31 1.58 -7.28 6.77
CA SER A 31 0.13 -7.35 6.59
C SER A 31 -0.44 -6.17 5.79
N VAL A 32 0.26 -5.03 5.76
CA VAL A 32 -0.10 -3.88 4.94
C VAL A 32 0.48 -3.98 3.53
N ILE A 33 1.76 -4.35 3.40
CA ILE A 33 2.45 -4.33 2.10
C ILE A 33 2.01 -5.47 1.17
N GLU A 34 1.77 -6.67 1.70
CA GLU A 34 1.51 -7.84 0.86
C GLU A 34 0.18 -7.77 0.09
N PRO A 35 -0.95 -7.28 0.67
CA PRO A 35 -2.17 -7.05 -0.10
C PRO A 35 -1.99 -6.02 -1.23
N LEU A 36 -1.20 -4.98 -1.01
CA LEU A 36 -0.94 -3.92 -2.00
C LEU A 36 -0.06 -4.43 -3.14
N ARG A 37 0.95 -5.25 -2.80
CA ARG A 37 1.74 -5.99 -3.78
C ARG A 37 0.85 -6.91 -4.62
N ALA A 38 -0.01 -7.68 -3.97
CA ALA A 38 -0.95 -8.58 -4.66
C ALA A 38 -1.90 -7.79 -5.58
N ALA A 39 -2.40 -6.63 -5.14
CA ALA A 39 -3.24 -5.77 -5.96
C ALA A 39 -2.52 -5.27 -7.22
N ASN A 40 -1.24 -4.89 -7.12
CA ASN A 40 -0.44 -4.51 -8.29
C ASN A 40 -0.26 -5.69 -9.27
N VAL A 41 0.01 -6.89 -8.76
CA VAL A 41 0.16 -8.11 -9.57
C VAL A 41 -1.16 -8.44 -10.29
N LEU A 42 -2.27 -8.48 -9.56
CA LEU A 42 -3.59 -8.81 -10.12
C LEU A 42 -4.05 -7.77 -11.14
N ALA A 43 -3.76 -6.49 -10.91
CA ALA A 43 -4.11 -5.42 -11.82
C ALA A 43 -3.16 -5.30 -13.03
N LYS A 44 -2.04 -6.04 -13.04
CA LYS A 44 -0.98 -5.97 -14.06
C LYS A 44 -0.46 -4.53 -14.31
N ARG A 45 -0.54 -3.67 -13.30
CA ARG A 45 -0.08 -2.28 -13.33
C ARG A 45 0.28 -1.82 -11.92
N GLU A 46 1.06 -0.76 -11.83
CA GLU A 46 1.44 -0.16 -10.55
C GLU A 46 0.28 0.69 -10.01
N CYS A 47 -0.64 0.08 -9.26
CA CYS A 47 -1.74 0.79 -8.59
C CYS A 47 -1.27 1.52 -7.33
N TYR A 48 -0.30 0.93 -6.63
CA TYR A 48 0.20 1.38 -5.34
C TYR A 48 1.73 1.44 -5.33
N ARG A 49 2.26 2.49 -4.73
CA ARG A 49 3.69 2.69 -4.47
C ARG A 49 3.88 3.06 -3.01
N TRP A 50 4.96 2.58 -2.40
CA TRP A 50 5.24 2.87 -0.99
C TRP A 50 6.67 3.29 -0.75
N ILE A 51 6.86 4.07 0.31
CA ILE A 51 8.14 4.52 0.83
C ILE A 51 8.20 4.12 2.30
N ILE A 52 9.35 3.63 2.77
CA ILE A 52 9.59 3.38 4.19
C ILE A 52 10.37 4.56 4.74
N VAL A 53 9.85 5.18 5.79
CA VAL A 53 10.49 6.31 6.47
C VAL A 53 10.84 5.86 7.89
N GLY A 54 12.10 6.00 8.28
CA GLY A 54 12.53 5.72 9.65
C GLY A 54 12.44 6.97 10.52
N GLY A 55 11.79 6.86 11.68
CA GLY A 55 11.91 7.82 12.76
C GLY A 55 13.07 7.44 13.68
N THR A 56 14.03 8.36 13.85
CA THR A 56 15.16 8.24 14.79
C THR A 56 14.74 8.59 16.20
#